data_AF-A0A5J5AVQ6-F1
#
_entry.id   AF-A0A5J5AVQ6-F1
#
_cell.length_a   1.000
_cell.length_b   1.000
_cell.length_c   1.000
_cell.angle_alpha   90.00
_cell.angle_beta   90.00
_cell.angle_gamma   90.00
#
_symmetry.space_group_name_H-M   'P 1'
#
loop_
_entity.id
_entity.type
_entity.pdbx_description
1 polymer ?
#
loop_
_entity_poly.entity_id
_entity_poly.type
_entity_poly.pdbx_seq_one_letter_code
_entity_poly.pdbx_strand_id
1 'polypeptide(L)'
;MMLICTKTSGHVPLKILSIEDGTVLKTFNHPLHWNKKVDFIELFNEKLLVKQENENLQIIDVRNSELTEVSRTEFMTPSAFIFCTRASYF
;
A
#
# COMPACT_ATOMS: atom_id res chain seq x y z
N MET A 1 -0.14 -14.44 4.56
CA MET A 1 -0.72 -13.11 4.78
C MET A 1 -1.86 -12.93 3.79
N MET A 2 -3.10 -12.79 4.26
CA MET A 2 -4.26 -12.47 3.42
C MET A 2 -4.79 -11.09 3.84
N LEU A 3 -4.98 -10.19 2.88
CA LEU A 3 -5.62 -8.90 3.10
C LEU A 3 -7.03 -8.90 2.55
N ILE A 4 -7.97 -8.41 3.35
CA ILE A 4 -9.34 -8.16 2.94
C ILE A 4 -9.60 -6.67 3.12
N CYS A 5 -10.00 -5.99 2.05
CA CYS A 5 -10.35 -4.56 2.07
C CYS A 5 -11.81 -4.36 1.65
N THR A 6 -12.54 -3.58 2.44
CA THR A 6 -13.88 -3.08 2.09
C THR A 6 -13.80 -1.56 2.14
N LYS A 7 -13.97 -0.90 1.00
CA LYS A 7 -13.87 0.56 0.94
C LYS A 7 -14.91 1.21 1.85
N THR A 8 -14.46 2.03 2.78
CA THR A 8 -15.31 2.90 3.62
C THR A 8 -15.02 4.35 3.25
N SER A 9 -15.95 5.28 3.51
CA SER A 9 -15.76 6.69 3.15
C SER A 9 -14.54 7.29 3.85
N GLY A 10 -13.55 7.74 3.06
CA GLY A 10 -12.38 8.50 3.53
C GLY A 10 -11.18 7.67 4.04
N HIS A 11 -11.28 6.35 4.08
CA HIS A 11 -10.15 5.49 4.46
C HIS A 11 -10.31 4.07 3.89
N VAL A 12 -9.19 3.36 3.75
CA VAL A 12 -9.20 1.91 3.54
C VAL A 12 -8.96 1.23 4.88
N PRO A 13 -9.98 0.54 5.44
CA PRO A 13 -9.76 -0.33 6.57
C PRO A 13 -9.01 -1.58 6.09
N LEU A 14 -7.93 -1.90 6.78
CA LEU A 14 -7.09 -3.05 6.48
C LEU A 14 -6.97 -3.92 7.73
N LYS A 15 -7.08 -5.23 7.51
CA LYS A 15 -6.97 -6.25 8.56
C LYS A 15 -5.93 -7.27 8.15
N ILE A 16 -4.96 -7.47 9.04
CA ILE A 16 -4.04 -8.60 8.95
C ILE A 16 -4.73 -9.79 9.62
N LEU A 17 -4.89 -10.87 8.87
CA LEU A 17 -5.40 -12.13 9.38
C LEU A 17 -4.28 -13.15 9.54
N SER A 18 -4.31 -13.87 10.65
CA SER A 18 -3.57 -15.11 10.83
C SER A 18 -4.01 -16.11 9.77
N ILE A 19 -3.05 -16.79 9.15
CA ILE A 19 -3.35 -17.83 8.15
C ILE A 19 -3.78 -19.15 8.80
N GLU A 20 -3.48 -19.33 10.09
CA GLU A 20 -3.73 -20.59 10.80
C GLU A 20 -5.19 -20.70 11.23
N ASP A 21 -5.77 -19.60 11.72
CA ASP A 21 -7.08 -19.59 12.35
C ASP A 21 -7.98 -18.41 11.90
N GLY A 22 -7.50 -17.54 11.00
CA GLY A 22 -8.25 -16.39 10.52
C GLY A 22 -8.41 -15.27 11.55
N THR A 23 -7.73 -15.35 12.70
CA THR A 23 -7.81 -14.31 13.74
C THR A 23 -7.22 -12.99 13.25
N VAL A 24 -7.79 -11.88 13.71
CA VAL A 24 -7.28 -10.54 13.37
C VAL A 24 -6.05 -10.25 14.22
N LEU A 25 -4.88 -10.24 13.60
CA LEU A 25 -3.62 -9.91 14.26
C LEU A 25 -3.44 -8.40 14.41
N LYS A 26 -3.91 -7.62 13.44
CA LYS A 26 -3.82 -6.16 13.45
C LYS A 26 -4.89 -5.53 12.57
N THR A 27 -5.39 -4.38 12.99
CA THR A 27 -6.26 -3.52 12.18
C THR A 27 -5.64 -2.14 12.07
N PHE A 28 -5.73 -1.54 10.90
CA PHE A 28 -5.32 -0.14 10.69
C PHE A 28 -6.17 0.49 9.59
N ASN A 29 -6.38 1.80 9.71
CA ASN A 29 -7.14 2.58 8.74
C ASN A 29 -6.16 3.47 8.01
N HIS A 30 -6.00 3.24 6.71
CA HIS A 30 -5.19 4.12 5.89
C HIS A 30 -6.07 5.24 5.32
N PRO A 31 -5.77 6.52 5.61
CA PRO A 31 -6.56 7.63 5.10
C PRO A 31 -6.51 7.68 3.57
N LEU A 32 -7.65 7.93 2.95
CA LEU A 32 -7.71 8.23 1.52
C LEU A 32 -8.29 9.62 1.31
N HIS A 33 -7.72 10.36 0.37
CA HIS A 33 -8.31 11.59 -0.11
C HIS A 33 -9.61 11.28 -0.85
N TRP A 34 -10.75 11.66 -0.25
CA TRP A 34 -12.09 11.32 -0.73
C TRP A 34 -12.39 11.86 -2.14
N ASN A 35 -11.78 12.99 -2.51
CA ASN A 35 -11.96 13.65 -3.80
C ASN A 35 -10.90 13.26 -4.84
N LYS A 36 -10.13 12.19 -4.60
CA LYS A 36 -9.07 11.74 -5.50
C LYS A 36 -9.29 10.29 -5.87
N LYS A 37 -9.17 9.98 -7.17
CA LYS A 37 -9.27 8.61 -7.65
C LYS A 37 -8.13 7.76 -7.06
N VAL A 38 -8.45 6.53 -6.69
CA VAL A 38 -7.42 5.54 -6.32
C VAL A 38 -6.90 4.93 -7.62
N ASP A 39 -5.60 5.07 -7.87
CA ASP A 39 -4.94 4.47 -9.03
C ASP A 39 -4.73 2.97 -8.77
N PHE A 40 -4.10 2.63 -7.64
CA PHE A 40 -3.96 1.26 -7.17
C PHE A 40 -3.72 1.19 -5.66
N ILE A 41 -4.04 0.02 -5.09
CA ILE A 41 -3.68 -0.38 -3.74
C ILE A 41 -3.18 -1.82 -3.82
N GLU A 42 -1.94 -2.04 -3.44
CA GLU A 42 -1.29 -3.34 -3.54
C GLU A 42 -0.54 -3.68 -2.26
N LEU A 43 -0.49 -4.97 -1.93
CA LEU A 43 0.36 -5.47 -0.85
C LEU A 43 1.50 -6.25 -1.45
N PHE A 44 2.73 -5.84 -1.11
CA PHE A 44 3.93 -6.58 -1.44
C PHE A 44 4.72 -6.88 -0.17
N ASN A 45 4.88 -8.17 0.12
CA ASN A 45 5.44 -8.66 1.38
C ASN A 45 4.68 -8.07 2.60
N GLU A 46 5.23 -7.02 3.20
CA GLU A 46 4.71 -6.35 4.40
C GLU A 46 4.58 -4.84 4.20
N LYS A 47 4.66 -4.41 2.94
CA LYS A 47 4.49 -3.03 2.53
C LYS A 47 3.20 -2.92 1.73
N LEU A 48 2.30 -2.07 2.21
CA LEU A 48 1.13 -1.65 1.46
C LEU A 48 1.49 -0.43 0.63
N LEU A 49 1.32 -0.55 -0.67
CA LEU A 49 1.52 0.54 -1.62
C LEU A 49 0.15 1.13 -1.95
N VAL A 50 0.02 2.44 -1.75
CA VAL A 50 -1.20 3.19 -2.04
C VAL A 50 -0.85 4.33 -2.97
N LYS A 51 -1.52 4.38 -4.12
CA LYS A 51 -1.39 5.46 -5.07
C LYS A 51 -2.76 6.06 -5.36
N GLN A 52 -2.87 7.37 -5.14
CA GLN A 52 -4.00 8.16 -5.60
C GLN A 52 -3.59 9.11 -6.72
N GLU A 53 -4.55 9.37 -7.60
CA GLU A 53 -4.44 10.41 -8.62
C GLU A 53 -4.06 11.71 -7.94
N ASN A 54 -3.14 12.46 -8.54
CA ASN A 54 -2.71 13.71 -7.96
C ASN A 54 -2.08 13.66 -6.53
N GLU A 55 -1.68 12.46 -6.04
CA GLU A 55 -0.84 12.25 -4.84
C GLU A 55 0.48 11.50 -5.08
N ASN A 56 1.41 11.58 -4.12
CA ASN A 56 2.62 10.77 -4.04
C ASN A 56 2.29 9.28 -3.87
N LEU A 57 3.26 8.41 -4.14
CA LEU A 57 3.12 7.00 -3.76
C LEU A 57 3.37 6.90 -2.25
N GLN A 58 2.45 6.28 -1.54
CA GLN A 58 2.57 5.99 -0.12
C GLN A 58 2.91 4.52 0.08
N ILE A 59 3.99 4.24 0.81
CA ILE A 59 4.44 2.90 1.16
C ILE A 59 4.31 2.78 2.67
N ILE A 60 3.39 1.94 3.12
CA ILE A 60 3.09 1.74 4.54
C ILE A 60 3.65 0.40 4.97
N ASP A 61 4.47 0.38 6.00
CA ASP A 61 4.84 -0.85 6.68
C ASP A 61 3.67 -1.34 7.53
N VAL A 62 3.21 -2.55 7.22
CA VAL A 62 2.01 -3.13 7.82
C VAL A 62 2.28 -3.59 9.27
N ARG A 63 3.53 -3.91 9.62
CA ARG A 63 3.94 -4.35 10.97
C ARG A 63 4.04 -3.18 11.94
N ASN A 64 4.73 -2.11 11.58
CA ASN A 64 5.01 -0.99 12.48
C ASN A 64 4.23 0.31 12.15
N SER A 65 3.44 0.31 11.06
CA SER A 65 2.65 1.47 10.61
C SER A 65 3.48 2.69 10.16
N GLU A 66 4.76 2.49 9.86
CA GLU A 66 5.65 3.51 9.31
C GLU A 66 5.24 3.87 7.87
N LEU A 67 5.20 5.18 7.57
CA LEU A 67 4.85 5.72 6.26
C LEU A 67 6.10 6.26 5.58
N THR A 68 6.35 5.78 4.36
CA THR A 68 7.33 6.35 3.44
C THR A 68 6.61 6.90 2.22
N GLU A 69 6.93 8.13 1.82
CA GLU A 69 6.39 8.72 0.59
C GLU A 69 7.46 8.75 -0.50
N VAL A 70 7.07 8.36 -1.71
CA VAL A 70 7.91 8.49 -2.92
C VAL A 70 7.30 9.57 -3.80
N SER A 71 8.13 10.55 -4.16
CA SER A 71 7.67 11.71 -4.93
C SER A 71 7.16 11.28 -6.31
N ARG A 72 6.16 12.01 -6.81
CA ARG A 72 5.62 11.80 -8.17
C ARG A 72 6.64 11.92 -9.29
N THR A 73 7.63 12.80 -9.11
CA THR A 73 8.71 13.02 -10.07
C THR A 73 9.66 11.83 -10.17
N GLU A 74 9.72 11.02 -9.11
CA GLU A 74 10.53 9.79 -9.05
C GLU A 74 9.71 8.54 -9.40
N PHE A 75 8.37 8.61 -9.28
CA PHE A 75 7.48 7.49 -9.59
C PHE A 75 6.94 7.59 -11.03
N MET A 76 7.59 6.87 -11.95
CA MET A 76 7.05 6.58 -13.29
C MET A 76 6.16 5.34 -13.21
N THR A 77 4.86 5.46 -13.49
CA THR A 77 3.94 4.31 -13.55
C THR A 77 4.38 3.37 -14.68
N PRO A 78 4.96 2.18 -14.41
CA PRO A 78 5.37 1.28 -15.48
C PRO A 78 4.13 0.61 -16.05
N SER A 79 4.11 0.33 -17.35
CA SER A 79 3.00 -0.37 -18.03
C SER A 79 2.77 -1.81 -17.53
N ALA A 80 3.66 -2.34 -16.70
CA ALA A 80 3.49 -3.54 -15.89
C ALA A 80 4.44 -3.45 -14.68
N PHE A 81 3.94 -3.65 -13.45
CA PHE A 81 4.73 -3.61 -12.23
C PHE A 81 5.75 -4.76 -12.16
N ILE A 82 6.96 -4.53 -12.68
CA ILE A 82 8.13 -5.36 -12.43
C ILE A 82 9.11 -4.49 -11.63
N PHE A 83 9.29 -4.81 -10.35
CA PHE A 83 10.38 -4.26 -9.56
C PHE A 83 11.70 -4.90 -10.03
N CYS A 84 12.33 -4.33 -11.06
CA CYS A 84 13.75 -4.56 -11.30
C CYS A 84 14.54 -3.81 -10.23
N THR A 85 15.00 -4.52 -9.20
CA THR A 85 16.12 -4.03 -8.40
C THR A 85 17.32 -3.91 -9.34
N ARG A 86 17.73 -2.68 -9.69
CA ARG A 86 19.07 -2.48 -10.24
C ARG A 86 20.03 -2.80 -9.10
N ALA A 87 20.60 -4.01 -9.12
CA ALA A 87 21.75 -4.31 -8.30
C ALA A 87 22.89 -3.42 -8.81
N SER A 88 23.18 -2.34 -8.07
CA SER A 88 24.45 -1.65 -8.20
C SER A 88 25.53 -2.63 -7.70
N TYR A 89 26.16 -3.33 -8.64
CA TYR A 89 27.52 -3.82 -8.45
C TYR A 89 28.42 -2.97 -9.33
N PHE A 90 29.39 -2.33 -8.68
CA PHE A 90 30.60 -1.66 -9.19
C PHE A 90 30.71 -1.38 -10.69
#